data_AF-A0AAV0RA28-F1
#
_entry.id   AF-A0AAV0RA28-F1
#
_cell.length_a   1.000
_cell.length_b   1.000
_cell.length_c   1.000
_cell.angle_alpha   90.00
_cell.angle_beta   90.00
_cell.angle_gamma   90.00
#
_symmetry.space_group_name_H-M   'P 1'
#
loop_
_entity.id
_entity.type
_entity.pdbx_description
1 polymer ?
#
loop_
_entity_poly.entity_id
_entity_poly.type
_entity_poly.pdbx_seq_one_letter_code
_entity_poly.pdbx_strand_id
1 'polypeptide(L)'
;MDFEDITPDAITFLGILSACSHSGLVKEGRHYFNLMKSRCSIEPQHEHYGSFVDLLGRAGLLEEAYEERGNRVMVMVEEAWADISLLQYILGNKGRSLP
;
A
#
# COMPACT_ATOMS: atom_id res chain seq x y z
N MET A 1 35.80 -7.17 5.51
CA MET A 1 34.38 -7.07 5.11
C MET A 1 33.90 -5.80 5.76
N ASP A 2 33.99 -4.72 5.01
CA ASP A 2 33.62 -3.39 5.48
C ASP A 2 32.10 -3.37 5.58
N PHE A 3 31.57 -3.47 6.81
CA PHE A 3 30.19 -3.13 7.09
C PHE A 3 30.09 -1.60 7.13
N GLU A 4 30.40 -0.96 6.01
CA GLU A 4 30.06 0.45 5.80
C GLU A 4 28.54 0.52 5.76
N ASP A 5 27.95 1.08 6.83
CA ASP A 5 26.56 1.52 6.98
C ASP A 5 25.60 1.09 5.86
N ILE A 6 25.27 -0.21 5.82
CA ILE A 6 24.30 -0.76 4.86
C ILE A 6 22.92 -0.24 5.27
N THR A 7 22.52 0.85 4.64
CA THR A 7 21.17 1.38 4.78
C THR A 7 20.21 0.45 4.04
N PRO A 8 19.21 -0.14 4.72
CA PRO A 8 18.21 -0.98 4.07
C PRO A 8 17.52 -0.22 2.94
N ASP A 9 17.40 -0.84 1.77
CA ASP A 9 16.68 -0.29 0.63
C ASP A 9 15.24 -0.82 0.57
N ALA A 10 14.49 -0.40 -0.46
CA ALA A 10 13.11 -0.84 -0.65
C ALA A 10 13.01 -2.37 -0.73
N ILE A 11 13.90 -3.02 -1.49
CA ILE A 11 13.89 -4.48 -1.67
C ILE A 11 14.12 -5.20 -0.34
N THR A 12 15.01 -4.67 0.50
CA THR A 12 15.27 -5.20 1.85
C THR A 12 14.02 -5.15 2.71
N PHE A 13 13.30 -4.02 2.73
CA PHE A 13 12.06 -3.88 3.48
C PHE A 13 10.95 -4.78 2.95
N LEU A 14 10.85 -4.97 1.62
CA LEU A 14 9.90 -5.94 1.04
C LEU A 14 10.16 -7.34 1.60
N GLY A 15 11.42 -7.80 1.59
CA GLY A 15 11.79 -9.11 2.14
C GLY A 15 11.42 -9.26 3.62
N ILE A 16 11.69 -8.23 4.43
CA ILE A 16 11.32 -8.20 5.85
C ILE A 16 9.80 -8.30 6.03
N LEU A 17 9.01 -7.52 5.28
CA LEU A 17 7.56 -7.51 5.37
C LEU A 17 6.95 -8.85 4.92
N SER A 18 7.46 -9.44 3.84
CA SER A 18 7.03 -10.77 3.40
C SER A 18 7.33 -11.84 4.44
N ALA A 19 8.53 -11.82 5.06
CA ALA A 19 8.88 -12.74 6.13
C ALA A 19 7.97 -12.58 7.36
N CYS A 20 7.65 -11.33 7.72
CA CYS A 20 6.70 -11.03 8.79
C CYS A 20 5.31 -11.55 8.48
N SER A 21 4.82 -11.38 7.25
CA SER A 21 3.52 -11.92 6.80
C SER A 21 3.44 -13.43 6.95
N HIS A 22 4.44 -14.16 6.42
CA HIS A 22 4.48 -15.61 6.51
C HIS A 22 4.58 -16.13 7.95
N SER A 23 5.22 -15.37 8.83
CA SER A 23 5.44 -15.75 10.22
C SER A 23 4.36 -15.22 11.18
N GLY A 24 3.40 -14.43 10.70
CA GLY A 24 2.38 -13.79 11.53
C GLY A 24 2.93 -12.74 12.51
N LEU A 25 4.10 -12.16 12.23
CA LEU A 25 4.80 -11.21 13.10
C LEU A 25 4.28 -9.78 12.91
N VAL A 26 3.07 -9.52 13.41
CA VAL A 26 2.36 -8.25 13.19
C VAL A 26 3.11 -7.04 13.79
N LYS A 27 3.68 -7.19 14.99
CA LYS A 27 4.34 -6.06 15.69
C LYS A 27 5.60 -5.63 14.94
N GLU A 28 6.39 -6.60 14.51
CA GLU A 28 7.61 -6.44 13.73
C GLU A 28 7.28 -5.86 12.35
N GLY A 29 6.25 -6.39 11.68
CA GLY A 29 5.81 -5.86 10.39
C GLY A 29 5.46 -4.36 10.46
N ARG A 30 4.70 -3.93 11.48
CA ARG A 30 4.41 -2.49 11.70
C ARG A 30 5.65 -1.67 11.97
N HIS A 31 6.53 -2.21 12.81
CA HIS A 31 7.77 -1.54 13.17
C HIS A 31 8.59 -1.23 11.92
N TYR A 32 8.83 -2.24 11.07
CA TYR A 32 9.62 -2.08 9.85
C TYR A 32 8.90 -1.27 8.79
N PHE A 33 7.58 -1.41 8.63
CA PHE A 33 6.79 -0.58 7.72
C PHE A 33 6.88 0.92 8.08
N ASN A 34 6.86 1.24 9.37
CA ASN A 34 7.01 2.62 9.83
C ASN A 34 8.46 3.11 9.82
N LEU A 35 9.43 2.22 10.08
CA LEU A 35 10.86 2.53 10.01
C LEU A 35 11.26 2.96 8.60
N MET A 36 10.77 2.24 7.59
CA MET A 36 10.96 2.53 6.17
C MET A 36 10.60 3.99 5.83
N LYS A 37 9.42 4.43 6.26
CA LYS A 37 8.91 5.80 6.03
C LYS A 37 9.69 6.85 6.84
N SER A 38 9.82 6.61 8.14
CA SER A 38 10.22 7.65 9.10
C SER A 38 11.74 7.86 9.20
N ARG A 39 12.53 6.79 9.12
CA ARG A 39 13.99 6.86 9.31
C ARG A 39 14.78 6.62 8.04
N CYS A 40 14.29 5.74 7.17
CA CYS A 40 14.95 5.47 5.89
C CYS A 40 14.46 6.38 4.77
N SER A 41 13.38 7.15 5.00
CA SER A 41 12.75 8.04 4.00
C SER A 41 12.41 7.32 2.69
N ILE A 42 12.07 6.03 2.78
CA ILE A 42 11.66 5.21 1.66
C ILE A 42 10.13 5.21 1.61
N GLU A 43 9.57 5.63 0.49
CA GLU A 43 8.14 5.59 0.26
C GLU A 43 7.70 4.16 -0.09
N PRO A 44 6.78 3.53 0.67
CA PRO A 44 6.38 2.16 0.39
C PRO A 44 5.68 2.05 -0.97
N GLN A 45 6.10 1.08 -1.77
CA GLN A 45 5.52 0.77 -3.08
C GLN A 45 4.41 -0.29 -3.00
N HIS A 46 3.75 -0.59 -4.12
CA HIS A 46 2.63 -1.55 -4.20
C HIS A 46 2.92 -2.91 -3.56
N GLU A 47 4.14 -3.43 -3.70
CA GLU A 47 4.57 -4.71 -3.14
C GLU A 47 4.68 -4.67 -1.60
N HIS A 48 5.15 -3.56 -1.05
CA HIS A 48 5.30 -3.37 0.40
C HIS A 48 3.93 -3.32 1.08
N TYR A 49 3.01 -2.53 0.53
CA TYR A 49 1.63 -2.48 1.00
C TYR A 49 0.92 -3.82 0.81
N GLY A 50 1.14 -4.51 -0.31
CA GLY A 50 0.58 -5.84 -0.54
C GLY A 50 1.01 -6.82 0.55
N SER A 51 2.30 -6.85 0.89
CA SER A 51 2.83 -7.70 1.97
C SER A 51 2.30 -7.28 3.35
N PHE A 52 2.17 -5.98 3.61
CA PHE A 52 1.67 -5.48 4.89
C PHE A 52 0.17 -5.73 5.10
N VAL A 53 -0.65 -5.56 4.05
CA VAL A 53 -2.08 -5.89 4.05
C VAL A 53 -2.29 -7.41 4.17
N ASP A 54 -1.48 -8.24 3.50
CA ASP A 54 -1.53 -9.70 3.65
C ASP A 54 -1.22 -10.11 5.10
N LEU A 55 -0.19 -9.51 5.73
CA LEU A 55 0.13 -9.73 7.14
C LEU A 55 -1.06 -9.39 8.06
N LEU A 56 -1.66 -8.21 7.90
CA LEU A 56 -2.80 -7.77 8.71
C LEU A 56 -4.02 -8.68 8.48
N GLY A 57 -4.31 -9.02 7.23
CA GLY A 57 -5.41 -9.90 6.86
C GLY A 57 -5.29 -11.30 7.46
N ARG A 58 -4.09 -11.91 7.39
CA ARG A 58 -3.82 -13.23 7.99
C ARG A 58 -3.92 -13.22 9.52
N ALA A 59 -3.61 -12.09 10.15
CA ALA A 59 -3.75 -11.90 11.59
C ALA A 59 -5.21 -11.61 12.04
N GLY A 60 -6.17 -11.53 11.11
CA GLY A 60 -7.56 -11.20 11.42
C GLY A 60 -7.81 -9.71 11.66
N LEU A 61 -6.85 -8.85 11.36
CA LEU A 61 -6.92 -7.40 11.55
C LEU A 61 -7.51 -6.72 10.31
N LEU A 62 -8.72 -7.13 9.95
CA LEU A 62 -9.34 -6.77 8.68
C LEU A 62 -9.62 -5.28 8.56
N GLU A 63 -10.13 -4.65 9.61
CA GLU A 63 -10.42 -3.20 9.62
C GLU A 63 -9.17 -2.38 9.28
N GLU A 64 -8.05 -2.68 9.93
CA GLU A 64 -6.78 -2.01 9.64
C GLU A 64 -6.25 -2.35 8.24
N ALA A 65 -6.39 -3.60 7.80
CA ALA A 65 -6.03 -3.98 6.44
C ALA A 65 -6.85 -3.19 5.39
N TYR A 66 -8.12 -2.88 5.69
CA TYR A 66 -8.98 -2.03 4.87
C TYR A 66 -8.60 -0.56 4.92
N GLU A 67 -8.21 -0.03 6.09
CA GLU A 67 -7.73 1.34 6.22
C GLU A 67 -6.44 1.56 5.42
N GLU A 68 -5.48 0.65 5.55
CA GLU A 68 -4.22 0.68 4.81
C GLU A 68 -4.44 0.53 3.30
N ARG A 69 -5.42 -0.29 2.90
CA ARG A 69 -5.87 -0.36 1.49
C ARG A 69 -6.56 0.94 1.06
N GLY A 70 -7.42 1.50 1.92
CA GLY A 70 -8.25 2.68 1.68
C GLY A 70 -7.44 3.95 1.46
N ASN A 71 -6.33 4.10 2.19
CA ASN A 71 -5.33 5.14 1.97
C ASN A 71 -4.76 5.15 0.54
N ARG A 72 -4.93 4.07 -0.24
CA ARG A 72 -4.44 3.96 -1.63
C ARG A 72 -5.52 3.75 -2.68
N VAL A 73 -6.71 3.30 -2.33
CA VAL A 73 -7.82 3.19 -3.32
C VAL A 73 -8.15 4.57 -3.90
N MET A 74 -7.91 5.68 -3.19
CA MET A 74 -8.03 7.02 -3.79
C MET A 74 -7.05 7.28 -4.93
N VAL A 75 -5.83 6.72 -4.92
CA VAL A 75 -4.80 7.03 -5.94
C VAL A 75 -5.05 6.31 -7.27
N MET A 76 -5.54 5.06 -7.24
CA MET A 76 -5.89 4.35 -8.49
C MET A 76 -7.27 4.73 -9.03
N VAL A 77 -8.11 5.33 -8.19
CA VAL A 77 -9.43 5.85 -8.57
C VAL A 77 -9.30 7.27 -9.13
N GLU A 78 -8.42 8.14 -8.62
CA GLU A 78 -8.37 9.51 -9.18
C GLU A 78 -7.93 9.54 -10.65
N GLU A 79 -6.90 8.78 -11.03
CA GLU A 79 -6.44 8.70 -12.43
C GLU A 79 -7.44 7.98 -13.34
N ALA A 80 -8.08 6.91 -12.86
CA ALA A 80 -9.09 6.18 -13.63
C ALA A 80 -10.42 6.95 -13.74
N TRP A 81 -10.80 7.72 -12.71
CA TRP A 81 -12.04 8.49 -12.70
C TRP A 81 -11.90 9.84 -13.40
N ALA A 82 -10.70 10.40 -13.47
CA ALA A 82 -10.41 11.52 -14.37
C ALA A 82 -10.67 11.12 -15.83
N ASP A 83 -10.26 9.91 -16.23
CA ASP A 83 -10.55 9.36 -17.56
C ASP A 83 -12.04 9.02 -17.75
N ILE A 84 -12.70 8.41 -16.75
CA ILE A 84 -14.15 8.17 -16.80
C ILE A 84 -14.95 9.47 -16.91
N SER A 85 -14.56 10.53 -16.19
CA SER A 85 -15.21 11.85 -16.26
C SER A 85 -15.01 12.50 -17.64
N LEU A 86 -13.81 12.36 -18.21
CA LEU A 86 -13.52 12.80 -19.57
C LEU A 86 -14.30 11.98 -20.61
N LEU A 87 -14.42 10.67 -20.45
CA LEU A 87 -15.24 9.79 -21.29
C LEU A 87 -16.73 10.14 -21.21
N GLN A 88 -17.26 10.46 -20.03
CA GLN A 88 -18.66 10.91 -19.90
C GLN A 88 -18.90 12.24 -20.60
N TYR A 89 -17.93 13.15 -20.52
CA TYR A 89 -17.95 14.45 -21.19
C TYR A 89 -17.82 14.31 -22.72
N ILE A 90 -16.85 13.53 -23.21
CA ILE A 90 -16.59 13.27 -24.64
C ILE A 90 -17.75 12.48 -25.27
N LEU A 91 -18.28 11.47 -24.57
CA LEU A 91 -19.41 10.67 -25.06
C LEU A 91 -20.75 11.39 -24.92
N GLY A 92 -20.77 12.64 -24.42
CA GLY A 92 -21.96 13.48 -24.40
C GLY A 92 -23.12 12.90 -23.60
N ASN A 93 -22.87 12.06 -22.60
CA ASN A 93 -23.90 11.36 -21.85
C ASN A 93 -24.53 12.29 -20.79
N LYS A 94 -25.09 13.42 -21.24
CA LYS A 94 -26.00 14.23 -20.43
C LYS A 94 -27.33 13.49 -20.33
N GLY A 95 -27.51 12.74 -19.25
CA GLY A 95 -28.85 12.31 -18.82
C GLY A 95 -28.97 10.86 -18.43
N ARG A 96 -28.66 10.56 -17.17
CA ARG A 96 -29.51 9.68 -16.37
C ARG A 96 -29.70 10.31 -14.99
N SER A 97 -30.83 10.99 -14.83
CA SER A 97 -31.47 11.12 -13.53
C SER A 97 -31.74 9.70 -13.01
N LEU A 98 -31.05 9.30 -11.95
CA LEU A 98 -31.39 8.10 -11.21
C LEU A 98 -32.76 8.31 -10.54
N PRO A 99 -33.67 7.31 -10.51
CA PRO A 99 -34.77 7.31 -9.56
C PRO A 99 -34.27 7.20 -8.11
#